data_AF-A0A1I1XHR8-F1
#
_entry.id   AF-A0A1I1XHR8-F1
#
_cell.length_a   1.000
_cell.length_b   1.000
_cell.length_c   1.000
_cell.angle_alpha   90.00
_cell.angle_beta   90.00
_cell.angle_gamma   90.00
#
_symmetry.space_group_name_H-M   'P 1'
#
loop_
_entity.id
_entity.type
_entity.pdbx_description
1 polymer ?
#
loop_
_entity_poly.entity_id
_entity_poly.type
_entity_poly.pdbx_seq_one_letter_code
_entity_poly.pdbx_strand_id
1 'polypeptide(L)'
;MSDTSVFLLHAGIAAVFAIAILLLPTRIYGRRLLLAIVASASVLLAVTWLAGVALLPLVSVAANDVLRQLIGGTVALGPWLVGAAAVAAIEAARQRTGTLRMADRLGLALSVYVALNFFGFEIGKALHDADMRQFFQASGYPVWSMYAVMAFETMGAIALLVPRLRTAAAMVLALIMLGAIATHARNGDPFADSLDALRMLLVAACILLLASSFKARGRMQG
;
A
#
# COMPACT_ATOMS: atom_id res chain seq x y z
N MET A 1 -9.73 16.60 -17.95
CA MET A 1 -9.77 16.35 -16.50
C MET A 1 -8.33 16.23 -16.04
N SER A 2 -7.93 16.84 -14.92
CA SER A 2 -6.58 16.63 -14.35
C SER A 2 -6.45 15.20 -13.82
N ASP A 3 -5.25 14.61 -13.82
CA ASP A 3 -5.01 13.25 -13.27
C ASP A 3 -5.48 13.13 -11.80
N THR A 4 -5.41 14.24 -11.06
CA THR A 4 -5.97 14.35 -9.70
C THR A 4 -7.48 14.20 -9.65
N SER A 5 -8.23 14.79 -10.59
CA SER A 5 -9.69 14.65 -10.63
C SER A 5 -10.12 13.25 -11.06
N VAL A 6 -9.34 12.59 -11.92
CA VAL A 6 -9.56 11.18 -12.29
C VAL A 6 -9.29 10.26 -11.09
N PHE A 7 -8.18 10.45 -10.38
CA PHE A 7 -7.88 9.68 -9.17
C PHE A 7 -8.95 9.86 -8.10
N LEU A 8 -9.32 11.11 -7.78
CA LEU A 8 -10.33 11.41 -6.75
C LEU A 8 -11.70 10.84 -7.12
N LEU A 9 -12.05 10.84 -8.42
CA LEU A 9 -13.27 10.19 -8.90
C LEU A 9 -13.22 8.68 -8.69
N HIS A 10 -12.13 8.02 -9.09
CA HIS A 10 -11.98 6.57 -8.91
C HIS A 10 -11.93 6.18 -7.43
N ALA A 11 -11.19 6.93 -6.61
CA ALA A 11 -11.13 6.74 -5.16
C ALA A 11 -12.48 7.02 -4.49
N GLY A 12 -13.21 8.05 -4.94
CA GLY A 12 -14.55 8.39 -4.46
C GLY A 12 -15.57 7.32 -4.80
N ILE A 13 -15.59 6.82 -6.03
CA ILE A 13 -16.47 5.71 -6.44
C ILE A 13 -16.09 4.43 -5.67
N ALA A 14 -14.79 4.15 -5.52
CA ALA A 14 -14.31 3.03 -4.71
C ALA A 14 -14.78 3.12 -3.25
N ALA A 15 -14.69 4.31 -2.64
CA ALA A 15 -15.17 4.57 -1.29
C ALA A 15 -16.69 4.43 -1.16
N VAL A 16 -17.47 4.92 -2.14
CA VAL A 16 -18.93 4.75 -2.17
C VAL A 16 -19.33 3.28 -2.31
N PHE A 17 -18.67 2.52 -3.20
CA PHE A 17 -18.89 1.08 -3.33
C PHE A 17 -18.51 0.33 -2.04
N ALA A 18 -17.38 0.70 -1.43
CA ALA A 18 -16.94 0.20 -0.14
C ALA A 18 -17.98 0.44 0.96
N ILE A 19 -18.52 1.66 1.05
CA ILE A 19 -19.58 2.04 1.99
C ILE A 19 -20.88 1.28 1.69
N ALA A 20 -21.27 1.14 0.42
CA ALA A 20 -22.44 0.38 0.02
C ALA A 20 -22.31 -1.11 0.41
N ILE A 21 -21.13 -1.71 0.24
CA ILE A 21 -20.83 -3.09 0.69
C ILE A 21 -20.89 -3.20 2.22
N LEU A 22 -20.42 -2.19 2.96
CA LEU A 22 -20.52 -2.12 4.43
C LEU A 22 -21.97 -2.01 4.92
N LEU A 23 -22.81 -1.29 4.18
CA LEU A 23 -24.22 -1.05 4.53
C LEU A 23 -25.14 -2.20 4.10
N LEU A 24 -24.72 -3.04 3.15
CA LEU A 24 -25.45 -4.26 2.81
C LEU A 24 -25.43 -5.21 4.02
N PRO A 25 -26.60 -5.71 4.48
CA PRO A 25 -26.70 -6.68 5.57
C PRO A 25 -26.19 -8.04 5.08
N THR A 26 -24.87 -8.16 4.93
CA THR A 26 -24.24 -9.38 4.48
C THR A 26 -24.17 -10.35 5.66
N ARG A 27 -24.99 -11.40 5.57
CA ARG A 27 -24.86 -12.64 6.37
C ARG A 27 -23.37 -13.00 6.53
N ILE A 28 -23.01 -13.59 7.67
CA ILE A 28 -21.64 -14.00 8.09
C ILE A 28 -20.77 -14.59 6.96
N TYR A 29 -21.37 -15.30 6.00
CA TYR A 29 -20.71 -15.83 4.79
C TYR A 29 -20.10 -14.75 3.87
N GLY A 30 -20.78 -13.61 3.67
CA GLY A 30 -20.29 -12.51 2.83
C GLY A 30 -19.03 -11.86 3.38
N ARG A 31 -18.88 -11.78 4.70
CA ARG A 31 -17.71 -11.18 5.36
C ARG A 31 -16.45 -12.01 5.21
N ARG A 32 -16.54 -13.34 5.39
CA ARG A 32 -15.39 -14.25 5.19
C ARG A 32 -14.91 -14.22 3.74
N LEU A 33 -15.85 -14.20 2.82
CA LEU A 33 -15.57 -14.08 1.39
C LEU A 33 -14.87 -12.76 1.07
N LEU A 34 -15.36 -11.63 1.60
CA LEU A 34 -14.75 -10.32 1.43
C LEU A 34 -13.27 -10.31 1.90
N LEU A 35 -13.00 -10.76 3.12
CA LEU A 35 -11.63 -10.81 3.67
C LEU A 35 -10.70 -11.66 2.78
N ALA A 36 -11.20 -12.80 2.28
CA ALA A 36 -10.43 -13.70 1.42
C ALA A 36 -10.17 -13.09 0.04
N ILE A 37 -11.16 -12.46 -0.59
CA ILE A 37 -11.02 -11.80 -1.88
C ILE A 37 -9.99 -10.67 -1.77
N VAL A 38 -10.11 -9.81 -0.75
CA VAL A 38 -9.17 -8.70 -0.56
C VAL A 38 -7.76 -9.22 -0.31
N ALA A 39 -7.58 -10.22 0.55
CA ALA A 39 -6.27 -10.80 0.81
C ALA A 39 -5.64 -11.39 -0.47
N SER A 40 -6.40 -12.17 -1.25
CA SER A 40 -5.92 -12.75 -2.51
C SER A 40 -5.58 -11.67 -3.54
N ALA A 41 -6.44 -10.65 -3.69
CA ALA A 41 -6.21 -9.54 -4.61
C ALA A 41 -4.97 -8.73 -4.22
N SER A 42 -4.75 -8.49 -2.91
CA SER A 42 -3.54 -7.83 -2.42
C SER A 42 -2.28 -8.59 -2.82
N VAL A 43 -2.23 -9.91 -2.62
CA VAL A 43 -1.05 -10.70 -2.99
C VAL A 43 -0.86 -10.72 -4.50
N LEU A 44 -1.92 -10.95 -5.27
CA LEU A 44 -1.85 -11.02 -6.73
C LEU A 44 -1.33 -9.71 -7.33
N LEU A 45 -1.94 -8.58 -6.95
CA LEU A 45 -1.55 -7.26 -7.46
C LEU A 45 -0.12 -6.90 -7.06
N ALA A 46 0.32 -7.28 -5.87
CA ALA A 46 1.68 -7.03 -5.40
C ALA A 46 2.72 -7.77 -6.24
N VAL A 47 2.46 -9.05 -6.51
CA VAL A 47 3.36 -9.91 -7.30
C VAL A 47 3.39 -9.45 -8.75
N THR A 48 2.24 -9.18 -9.37
CA THR A 48 2.19 -8.75 -10.77
C THR A 48 2.86 -7.40 -10.96
N TRP A 49 2.67 -6.47 -10.02
CA TRP A 49 3.33 -5.17 -10.04
C TRP A 49 4.85 -5.30 -9.91
N LEU A 50 5.34 -6.05 -8.91
CA LEU A 50 6.78 -6.21 -8.69
C LEU A 50 7.44 -6.94 -9.86
N ALA A 51 6.81 -7.98 -10.38
CA ALA A 51 7.29 -8.69 -11.56
C ALA A 51 7.38 -7.75 -12.77
N GLY A 52 6.38 -6.90 -12.98
CA GLY A 52 6.41 -5.89 -14.04
C GLY A 52 7.60 -4.93 -13.90
N VAL A 53 7.78 -4.35 -12.71
CA VAL A 53 8.90 -3.43 -12.44
C VAL A 53 10.26 -4.11 -12.63
N ALA A 54 10.42 -5.35 -12.15
CA ALA A 54 11.67 -6.09 -12.26
C ALA A 54 12.00 -6.55 -13.69
N LEU A 55 10.98 -6.80 -14.52
CA LEU A 55 11.16 -7.25 -15.90
C LEU A 55 11.35 -6.11 -16.90
N LEU A 56 10.88 -4.89 -16.59
CA LEU A 56 11.00 -3.72 -17.49
C LEU A 56 12.41 -3.49 -18.07
N PRO A 57 13.50 -3.61 -17.29
CA PRO A 57 14.87 -3.41 -17.82
C PRO A 57 15.38 -4.56 -18.69
N LEU A 58 14.72 -5.73 -18.65
CA LEU A 58 15.22 -6.98 -19.23
C LEU A 58 14.55 -7.34 -20.56
N VAL A 59 13.51 -6.61 -20.96
CA VAL A 59 12.61 -6.98 -22.05
C VAL A 59 12.84 -6.07 -23.26
N SER A 60 12.69 -6.64 -24.47
CA SER A 60 12.82 -5.91 -25.74
C SER A 60 11.82 -4.77 -25.88
N VAL A 61 12.10 -3.79 -26.74
CA VAL A 61 11.28 -2.57 -26.93
C VAL A 61 9.80 -2.90 -27.19
N ALA A 62 9.50 -3.83 -28.08
CA ALA A 62 8.12 -4.20 -28.41
C ALA A 62 7.36 -4.85 -27.23
N ALA A 63 8.06 -5.62 -26.39
CA ALA A 63 7.46 -6.23 -25.20
C ALA A 63 7.45 -5.26 -24.00
N ASN A 64 8.24 -4.18 -24.05
CA ASN A 64 8.24 -3.09 -23.07
C ASN A 64 6.89 -2.35 -23.07
N ASP A 65 6.33 -2.04 -24.24
CA ASP A 65 5.04 -1.35 -24.36
C ASP A 65 3.88 -2.18 -23.77
N VAL A 66 3.85 -3.47 -24.09
CA VAL A 66 2.87 -4.41 -23.53
C VAL A 66 3.02 -4.50 -22.00
N LEU A 67 4.26 -4.61 -21.52
CA LEU A 67 4.53 -4.69 -20.09
C LEU A 67 4.15 -3.40 -19.35
N ARG A 68 4.39 -2.22 -19.94
CA ARG A 68 3.96 -0.92 -19.40
C ARG A 68 2.43 -0.82 -19.32
N GLN A 69 1.71 -1.30 -20.33
CA GLN A 69 0.24 -1.34 -20.29
C GLN A 69 -0.27 -2.25 -19.17
N LEU A 70 0.33 -3.43 -18.99
CA LEU A 70 -0.02 -4.35 -17.90
C LEU A 70 0.26 -3.72 -16.53
N ILE A 71 1.42 -3.09 -16.35
CA ILE A 71 1.76 -2.36 -15.12
C ILE A 71 0.76 -1.23 -14.88
N GLY A 72 0.44 -0.43 -15.89
CA GLY A 72 -0.56 0.65 -15.80
C GLY A 72 -1.92 0.13 -15.33
N GLY A 73 -2.36 -1.02 -15.84
CA GLY A 73 -3.57 -1.70 -15.39
C GLY A 73 -3.51 -2.08 -13.90
N THR A 74 -2.39 -2.61 -13.41
CA THR A 74 -2.23 -2.92 -11.98
C THR A 74 -2.25 -1.67 -11.10
N VAL A 75 -1.66 -0.56 -11.56
CA VAL A 75 -1.66 0.72 -10.85
C VAL A 75 -3.08 1.29 -10.76
N ALA A 76 -3.85 1.21 -11.85
CA ALA A 76 -5.25 1.66 -11.90
C ALA A 76 -6.17 0.90 -10.93
N LEU A 77 -5.85 -0.36 -10.61
CA LEU A 77 -6.58 -1.16 -9.62
C LEU A 77 -6.20 -0.84 -8.16
N GLY A 78 -5.09 -0.14 -7.95
CA GLY A 78 -4.57 0.21 -6.63
C GLY A 78 -5.57 0.95 -5.72
N PRO A 79 -6.22 2.04 -6.17
CA PRO A 79 -7.20 2.78 -5.36
C PRO A 79 -8.39 1.92 -4.91
N TRP A 80 -8.88 1.05 -5.79
CA TRP A 80 -9.97 0.12 -5.51
C TRP A 80 -9.58 -0.90 -4.43
N LEU A 81 -8.36 -1.45 -4.54
CA LEU A 81 -7.83 -2.36 -3.54
C LEU A 81 -7.72 -1.68 -2.18
N VAL A 82 -7.24 -0.43 -2.11
CA VAL A 82 -7.11 0.31 -0.85
C VAL A 82 -8.48 0.56 -0.20
N GLY A 83 -9.47 0.98 -0.98
CA GLY A 83 -10.84 1.14 -0.49
C GLY A 83 -11.41 -0.16 0.09
N ALA A 84 -11.26 -1.27 -0.65
CA ALA A 84 -11.69 -2.59 -0.19
C ALA A 84 -10.91 -3.08 1.03
N ALA A 85 -9.60 -2.81 1.10
CA ALA A 85 -8.74 -3.13 2.24
C ALA A 85 -9.14 -2.38 3.50
N ALA A 86 -9.48 -1.08 3.39
CA ALA A 86 -9.95 -0.29 4.52
C ALA A 86 -11.26 -0.84 5.09
N VAL A 87 -12.23 -1.14 4.22
CA VAL A 87 -13.49 -1.80 4.61
C VAL A 87 -13.24 -3.13 5.31
N ALA A 88 -12.44 -3.99 4.69
CA ALA A 88 -12.10 -5.31 5.21
C ALA A 88 -11.40 -5.22 6.57
N ALA A 89 -10.49 -4.25 6.73
CA ALA A 89 -9.78 -4.02 7.99
C ALA A 89 -10.72 -3.51 9.10
N ILE A 90 -11.63 -2.58 8.80
CA ILE A 90 -12.63 -2.09 9.76
C ILE A 90 -13.56 -3.21 10.19
N GLU A 91 -14.07 -4.02 9.25
CA GLU A 91 -14.94 -5.16 9.54
C GLU A 91 -14.23 -6.23 10.36
N ALA A 92 -12.98 -6.53 10.06
CA ALA A 92 -12.15 -7.42 10.87
C ALA A 92 -11.95 -6.88 12.29
N ALA A 93 -11.63 -5.59 12.44
CA ALA A 93 -11.40 -4.93 13.73
C ALA A 93 -12.65 -4.88 14.62
N ARG A 94 -13.86 -4.85 14.03
CA ARG A 94 -15.14 -4.83 14.76
C ARG A 94 -15.57 -6.20 15.30
N GLN A 95 -15.12 -7.32 14.74
CA GLN A 95 -15.70 -8.64 15.04
C GLN A 95 -15.10 -9.32 16.27
N ARG A 96 -15.88 -9.60 17.33
CA ARG A 96 -15.40 -10.16 18.61
C ARG A 96 -15.04 -11.66 18.60
N THR A 97 -15.65 -12.51 17.78
CA THR A 97 -15.40 -13.97 17.77
C THR A 97 -15.60 -14.61 16.38
N GLY A 98 -14.65 -15.45 15.92
CA GLY A 98 -14.82 -16.35 14.77
C GLY A 98 -14.10 -16.02 13.45
N THR A 99 -13.47 -14.84 13.32
CA THR A 99 -12.74 -14.40 12.10
C THR A 99 -11.30 -13.96 12.35
N LEU A 100 -10.78 -14.15 13.57
CA LEU A 100 -9.41 -13.74 13.96
C LEU A 100 -8.35 -14.29 12.98
N ARG A 101 -8.43 -15.58 12.62
CA ARG A 101 -7.54 -16.21 11.63
C ARG A 101 -7.60 -15.55 10.25
N MET A 102 -8.77 -15.05 9.83
CA MET A 102 -8.93 -14.39 8.53
C MET A 102 -8.40 -12.95 8.59
N ALA A 103 -8.59 -12.27 9.72
CA ALA A 103 -8.04 -10.94 9.97
C ALA A 103 -6.50 -10.98 10.03
N ASP A 104 -5.90 -12.03 10.61
CA ASP A 104 -4.46 -12.26 10.57
C ASP A 104 -3.95 -12.50 9.14
N ARG A 105 -4.69 -13.30 8.35
CA ARG A 105 -4.38 -13.53 6.92
C ARG A 105 -4.48 -12.25 6.11
N LEU A 106 -5.51 -11.43 6.35
CA LEU A 106 -5.64 -10.11 5.72
C LEU A 106 -4.45 -9.22 6.10
N GLY A 107 -4.12 -9.12 7.38
CA GLY A 107 -2.96 -8.34 7.84
C GLY A 107 -1.65 -8.81 7.20
N LEU A 108 -1.46 -10.13 7.04
CA LEU A 108 -0.33 -10.70 6.31
C LEU A 108 -0.36 -10.32 4.82
N ALA A 109 -1.49 -10.48 4.15
CA ALA A 109 -1.62 -10.16 2.73
C ALA A 109 -1.38 -8.67 2.44
N LEU A 110 -1.90 -7.77 3.28
CA LEU A 110 -1.61 -6.33 3.20
C LEU A 110 -0.14 -6.05 3.46
N SER A 111 0.50 -6.79 4.37
CA SER A 111 1.94 -6.65 4.61
C SER A 111 2.77 -7.11 3.42
N VAL A 112 2.40 -8.23 2.78
CA VAL A 112 3.04 -8.68 1.54
C VAL A 112 2.85 -7.61 0.46
N TYR A 113 1.64 -7.07 0.33
CA TYR A 113 1.36 -6.03 -0.66
C TYR A 113 2.24 -4.79 -0.48
N VAL A 114 2.29 -4.24 0.73
CA VAL A 114 3.13 -3.07 1.02
C VAL A 114 4.61 -3.40 0.83
N ALA A 115 5.09 -4.55 1.33
CA ALA A 115 6.50 -4.92 1.22
C ALA A 115 6.96 -5.07 -0.23
N LEU A 116 6.21 -5.78 -1.07
CA LEU A 116 6.56 -5.94 -2.48
C LEU A 116 6.50 -4.61 -3.24
N ASN A 117 5.55 -3.73 -2.89
CA ASN A 117 5.49 -2.38 -3.47
C ASN A 117 6.75 -1.57 -3.13
N PHE A 118 7.17 -1.56 -1.87
CA PHE A 118 8.41 -0.88 -1.48
C PHE A 118 9.61 -1.46 -2.20
N PHE A 119 9.75 -2.79 -2.34
CA PHE A 119 10.85 -3.36 -3.11
C PHE A 119 10.91 -2.85 -4.56
N GLY A 120 9.77 -2.74 -5.24
CA GLY A 120 9.79 -2.17 -6.59
C GLY A 120 10.03 -0.66 -6.61
N PHE A 121 9.64 0.08 -5.58
CA PHE A 121 9.99 1.51 -5.46
C PHE A 121 11.50 1.66 -5.32
N GLU A 122 12.15 0.80 -4.53
CA GLU A 122 13.60 0.78 -4.37
C GLU A 122 14.33 0.35 -5.66
N ILE A 123 13.81 -0.64 -6.38
CA ILE A 123 14.30 -0.98 -7.73
C ILE A 123 14.18 0.23 -8.65
N GLY A 124 13.03 0.91 -8.65
CA GLY A 124 12.79 2.11 -9.45
C GLY A 124 13.77 3.24 -9.13
N LYS A 125 13.98 3.55 -7.85
CA LYS A 125 14.95 4.55 -7.37
C LYS A 125 16.39 4.17 -7.74
N ALA A 126 16.76 2.90 -7.62
CA ALA A 126 18.10 2.43 -7.97
C ALA A 126 18.37 2.54 -9.48
N LEU A 127 17.36 2.25 -10.32
CA LEU A 127 17.46 2.40 -11.77
C LEU A 127 17.51 3.87 -12.23
N HIS A 128 16.94 4.80 -11.44
CA HIS A 128 16.86 6.24 -11.72
C HIS A 128 17.62 7.06 -10.66
N ASP A 129 18.77 6.55 -10.18
CA ASP A 129 19.51 7.16 -9.06
C ASP A 129 19.91 8.62 -9.33
N ALA A 130 20.29 8.96 -10.57
CA ALA A 130 20.64 10.33 -10.95
C ALA A 130 19.47 11.30 -10.76
N ASP A 131 18.29 10.93 -11.26
CA ASP A 131 17.07 11.74 -11.16
C ASP A 131 16.63 11.88 -9.70
N MET A 132 16.75 10.79 -8.92
CA MET A 132 16.40 10.80 -7.50
C MET A 132 17.34 11.67 -6.66
N ARG A 133 18.65 11.64 -6.94
CA ARG A 133 19.61 12.54 -6.29
C ARG A 133 19.29 13.99 -6.58
N GLN A 134 18.98 14.32 -7.84
CA GLN A 134 18.58 15.66 -8.24
C GLN A 134 17.29 16.09 -7.53
N PHE A 135 16.28 15.22 -7.45
CA PHE A 135 15.03 15.50 -6.74
C PHE A 135 15.26 15.83 -5.26
N PHE A 136 16.07 15.04 -4.54
CA PHE A 136 16.38 15.30 -3.14
C PHE A 136 17.12 16.63 -2.94
N GLN A 137 18.10 16.92 -3.79
CA GLN A 137 18.84 18.18 -3.74
C GLN A 137 17.93 19.39 -4.03
N ALA A 138 17.08 19.30 -5.05
CA ALA A 138 16.11 20.34 -5.39
C ALA A 138 15.07 20.56 -4.27
N SER A 139 14.73 19.50 -3.53
CA SER A 139 13.85 19.55 -2.35
C SER A 139 14.54 20.11 -1.09
N GLY A 140 15.82 20.47 -1.19
CA GLY A 140 16.62 21.03 -0.09
C GLY A 140 17.14 19.98 0.90
N TYR A 141 17.20 18.71 0.50
CA TYR A 141 17.76 17.63 1.30
C TYR A 141 19.16 17.22 0.81
N PRO A 142 20.06 16.81 1.72
CA PRO A 142 21.36 16.28 1.32
C PRO A 142 21.22 14.87 0.73
N VAL A 143 22.08 14.51 -0.23
CA VAL A 143 22.02 13.22 -0.94
C VAL A 143 22.05 12.01 -0.01
N TRP A 144 22.81 12.06 1.09
CA TRP A 144 22.86 10.95 2.04
C TRP A 144 21.48 10.59 2.63
N SER A 145 20.58 11.58 2.73
CA SER A 145 19.23 11.35 3.26
C SER A 145 18.38 10.50 2.32
N MET A 146 18.62 10.57 1.01
CA MET A 146 18.00 9.67 0.02
C MET A 146 18.33 8.22 0.34
N TYR A 147 19.62 7.90 0.48
CA TYR A 147 20.08 6.54 0.79
C TYR A 147 19.61 6.07 2.17
N ALA A 148 19.49 6.98 3.15
CA ALA A 148 18.91 6.67 4.45
C ALA A 148 17.43 6.28 4.33
N VAL A 149 16.63 7.05 3.57
CA VAL A 149 15.22 6.76 3.31
C VAL A 149 15.07 5.41 2.60
N MET A 150 15.85 5.16 1.53
CA MET A 150 15.87 3.88 0.82
C MET A 150 16.19 2.70 1.75
N ALA A 151 17.17 2.86 2.64
CA ALA A 151 17.54 1.84 3.61
C ALA A 151 16.40 1.56 4.59
N PHE A 152 15.75 2.60 5.14
CA PHE A 152 14.63 2.42 6.08
C PHE A 152 13.39 1.84 5.40
N GLU A 153 13.10 2.20 4.16
CA GLU A 153 12.01 1.62 3.37
C GLU A 153 12.26 0.13 3.10
N THR A 154 13.49 -0.23 2.70
CA THR A 154 13.90 -1.62 2.49
C THR A 154 13.80 -2.44 3.78
N MET A 155 14.36 -1.92 4.89
CA MET A 155 14.30 -2.57 6.20
C MET A 155 12.85 -2.69 6.70
N GLY A 156 12.05 -1.65 6.50
CA GLY A 156 10.63 -1.63 6.83
C GLY A 156 9.86 -2.69 6.04
N ALA A 157 10.11 -2.82 4.73
CA ALA A 157 9.49 -3.83 3.88
C ALA A 157 9.81 -5.25 4.36
N ILE A 158 11.09 -5.54 4.65
CA ILE A 158 11.53 -6.84 5.19
C ILE A 158 10.87 -7.10 6.56
N ALA A 159 10.89 -6.11 7.45
CA ALA A 159 10.33 -6.24 8.79
C ALA A 159 8.81 -6.42 8.80
N LEU A 160 8.09 -5.90 7.79
CA LEU A 160 6.64 -6.10 7.62
C LEU A 160 6.26 -7.58 7.46
N LEU A 161 7.15 -8.37 6.84
CA LEU A 161 6.98 -9.80 6.60
C LEU A 161 7.22 -10.64 7.87
N VAL A 162 7.88 -10.07 8.87
CA VAL A 162 8.13 -10.72 10.17
C VAL A 162 6.98 -10.38 11.14
N PRO A 163 6.14 -11.34 11.55
CA PRO A 163 4.93 -11.06 12.34
C PRO A 163 5.16 -10.24 13.61
N ARG A 164 6.30 -10.45 14.28
CA ARG A 164 6.68 -9.74 15.51
C ARG A 164 7.06 -8.27 15.29
N LEU A 165 7.53 -7.92 14.09
CA LEU A 165 8.01 -6.57 13.76
C LEU A 165 6.99 -5.76 12.95
N ARG A 166 5.96 -6.42 12.41
CA ARG A 166 4.95 -5.82 11.52
C ARG A 166 4.41 -4.47 11.99
N THR A 167 4.02 -4.35 13.25
CA THR A 167 3.46 -3.09 13.77
C THR A 167 4.50 -1.97 13.78
N ALA A 168 5.73 -2.26 14.23
CA ALA A 168 6.81 -1.27 14.23
C ALA A 168 7.19 -0.85 12.81
N ALA A 169 7.33 -1.82 11.90
CA ALA A 169 7.61 -1.59 10.50
C ALA A 169 6.53 -0.75 9.81
N ALA A 170 5.25 -1.04 10.05
CA ALA A 170 4.14 -0.27 9.50
C ALA A 170 4.14 1.18 10.01
N MET A 171 4.52 1.44 11.28
CA MET A 171 4.65 2.80 11.80
C MET A 171 5.79 3.57 11.13
N VAL A 172 6.96 2.93 10.96
CA VAL A 172 8.12 3.55 10.30
C VAL A 172 7.78 3.90 8.85
N LEU A 173 7.22 2.95 8.09
CA LEU A 173 6.82 3.19 6.70
C LEU A 173 5.74 4.28 6.61
N ALA A 174 4.75 4.29 7.51
CA ALA A 174 3.74 5.35 7.55
C ALA A 174 4.37 6.74 7.78
N LEU A 175 5.35 6.85 8.68
CA LEU A 175 6.06 8.10 8.93
C LEU A 175 6.85 8.57 7.70
N ILE A 176 7.52 7.66 7.00
CA ILE A 176 8.25 7.97 5.76
C ILE A 176 7.28 8.45 4.67
N MET A 177 6.13 7.79 4.50
CA MET A 177 5.11 8.21 3.52
C MET A 177 4.52 9.59 3.85
N LEU A 178 4.31 9.90 5.13
CA LEU A 178 3.92 11.26 5.55
C LEU A 178 4.99 12.30 5.17
N GLY A 179 6.28 11.96 5.36
CA GLY A 179 7.40 12.81 4.95
C GLY A 179 7.47 13.02 3.43
N ALA A 180 7.20 11.97 2.64
CA ALA A 180 7.14 12.05 1.18
C ALA A 180 6.01 12.99 0.71
N ILE A 181 4.79 12.81 1.24
CA ILE A 181 3.64 13.68 0.94
C ILE A 181 3.94 15.14 1.33
N ALA A 182 4.53 15.36 2.50
CA ALA A 182 4.92 16.70 2.95
C ALA A 182 5.98 17.34 2.04
N THR A 183 6.91 16.54 1.51
CA THR A 183 7.94 17.01 0.58
C THR A 183 7.33 17.49 -0.74
N HIS A 184 6.46 16.68 -1.36
CA HIS A 184 5.74 17.09 -2.57
C HIS A 184 4.89 18.34 -2.34
N ALA A 185 4.17 18.41 -1.21
CA ALA A 185 3.37 19.58 -0.85
C ALA A 185 4.23 20.85 -0.68
N ARG A 186 5.42 20.72 -0.06
CA ARG A 186 6.37 21.82 0.11
C ARG A 186 6.97 22.30 -1.21
N ASN A 187 7.24 21.38 -2.12
CA ASN A 187 7.80 21.67 -3.45
C ASN A 187 6.77 22.31 -4.39
N GLY A 188 5.48 22.24 -4.05
CA GLY A 188 4.40 22.70 -4.94
C GLY A 188 4.11 21.71 -6.07
N ASP A 189 4.51 20.45 -5.91
CA ASP A 189 4.30 19.40 -6.89
C ASP A 189 2.79 19.10 -7.03
N PRO A 190 2.33 18.67 -8.22
CA PRO A 190 0.98 18.17 -8.39
C PRO A 190 0.65 17.07 -7.37
N PHE A 191 -0.55 17.10 -6.79
CA PHE A 191 -0.99 16.08 -5.83
C PHE A 191 -0.94 14.64 -6.41
N ALA A 192 -0.98 14.53 -7.74
CA ALA A 192 -0.80 13.27 -8.47
C ALA A 192 0.51 12.55 -8.08
N ASP A 193 1.57 13.30 -7.80
CA ASP A 193 2.90 12.77 -7.48
C ASP A 193 2.95 12.17 -6.06
N SER A 194 2.00 12.54 -5.19
CA SER A 194 1.86 12.00 -3.83
C SER A 194 0.92 10.79 -3.74
N LEU A 195 0.31 10.33 -4.85
CA LEU A 195 -0.75 9.33 -4.81
C LEU A 195 -0.25 7.96 -4.35
N ASP A 196 0.93 7.53 -4.80
CA ASP A 196 1.50 6.24 -4.38
C ASP A 196 1.89 6.26 -2.89
N ALA A 197 2.44 7.38 -2.41
CA ALA A 197 2.74 7.57 -0.99
C ALA A 197 1.47 7.54 -0.13
N LEU A 198 0.40 8.22 -0.57
CA LEU A 198 -0.91 8.18 0.09
C LEU A 198 -1.50 6.77 0.10
N ARG A 199 -1.41 6.05 -1.03
CA ARG A 199 -1.88 4.67 -1.16
C ARG A 199 -1.20 3.76 -0.13
N MET A 200 0.12 3.80 -0.06
CA MET A 200 0.88 3.00 0.90
C MET A 200 0.61 3.40 2.35
N LEU A 201 0.46 4.70 2.62
CA LEU A 201 0.09 5.20 3.95
C LEU A 201 -1.26 4.64 4.42
N LEU A 202 -2.27 4.64 3.55
CA LEU A 202 -3.59 4.11 3.89
C LEU A 202 -3.57 2.61 4.18
N VAL A 203 -2.80 1.83 3.40
CA VAL A 203 -2.66 0.38 3.66
C VAL A 203 -1.86 0.12 4.94
N ALA A 204 -0.80 0.90 5.21
CA ALA A 204 -0.07 0.83 6.47
C ALA A 204 -1.00 1.14 7.67
N ALA A 205 -1.88 2.14 7.55
CA ALA A 205 -2.90 2.44 8.56
C ALA A 205 -3.88 1.26 8.78
N CYS A 206 -4.29 0.55 7.72
CA CYS A 206 -5.10 -0.67 7.84
C CYS A 206 -4.37 -1.77 8.63
N ILE A 207 -3.06 -1.95 8.40
CA ILE A 207 -2.24 -2.92 9.15
C ILE A 207 -2.18 -2.54 10.63
N LEU A 208 -2.00 -1.25 10.95
CA LEU A 208 -1.97 -0.74 12.32
C LEU A 208 -3.34 -0.88 13.02
N LEU A 209 -4.43 -0.62 12.31
CA LEU A 209 -5.79 -0.81 12.80
C LEU A 209 -6.03 -2.28 13.19
N LEU A 210 -5.65 -3.21 12.32
CA LEU A 210 -5.74 -4.64 12.62
C LEU A 210 -4.92 -4.98 13.87
N ALA A 211 -3.65 -4.57 13.93
CA ALA A 211 -2.76 -4.88 15.05
C ALA A 211 -3.28 -4.34 16.41
N SER A 212 -3.77 -3.09 16.44
CA SER A 212 -4.31 -2.46 17.66
C SER A 212 -5.58 -3.14 18.15
N SER A 213 -6.45 -3.57 17.24
CA SER A 213 -7.71 -4.25 17.57
C SER A 213 -7.49 -5.59 18.29
N PHE A 214 -6.39 -6.31 17.99
CA PHE A 214 -6.03 -7.55 18.67
C PHE A 214 -5.41 -7.31 20.05
N LYS A 215 -4.52 -6.32 20.15
CA LYS A 215 -3.86 -5.98 21.43
C LYS A 215 -4.87 -5.51 22.49
N ALA A 216 -5.89 -4.74 22.08
CA ALA A 216 -6.97 -4.31 22.96
C ALA A 216 -7.78 -5.49 23.53
N ARG A 217 -7.92 -6.59 22.77
CA ARG A 217 -8.71 -7.77 23.18
C ARG A 217 -7.96 -8.70 24.12
N GLY A 218 -6.66 -8.87 23.91
CA GLY A 218 -5.82 -9.65 24.83
C GLY A 218 -5.74 -9.04 26.24
N ARG A 219 -5.93 -7.72 26.37
CA ARG A 219 -5.99 -7.02 27.66
C ARG A 219 -7.33 -7.12 28.40
N MET A 220 -8.41 -7.51 27.74
CA MET A 220 -9.74 -7.68 28.39
C MET A 220 -9.97 -9.11 28.92
N GLN A 221 -9.05 -10.04 28.65
CA GLN A 221 -9.15 -11.45 29.03
C GLN A 221 -8.16 -11.88 30.12
N GLY A 222 -7.30 -10.97 30.59
CA GLY A 222 -6.39 -11.17 31.71
C GLY A 222 -6.77 -10.27 32.87
#